data_AF-A0A4P7AIC3-F1
#
_entry.id   AF-A0A4P7AIC3-F1
#
_cell.length_a   1.000
_cell.length_b   1.000
_cell.length_c   1.000
_cell.angle_alpha   90.00
_cell.angle_beta   90.00
_cell.angle_gamma   90.00
#
_symmetry.space_group_name_H-M   'P 1'
#
loop_
_entity.id
_entity.type
_entity.pdbx_description
1 polymer ?
#
loop_
_entity_poly.entity_id
_entity_poly.type
_entity_poly.pdbx_seq_one_letter_code
_entity_poly.pdbx_strand_id
1 'polypeptide(L)'
;MVNKMRPEILLHLDKNLKNNYDRVYVTKSLNMCAHDFISFDRKNVSYKCTSCFFSFDFDDFKDYLSFKNRLIKDFDFERAEQELKAKIVKENKKIQILESLKDLYELY
;
A
#
# COMPACT_ATOMS: atom_id res chain seq x y z
N MET A 1 6.36 2.80 33.72
CA MET A 1 5.01 2.87 33.12
C MET A 1 5.19 3.29 31.66
N VAL A 2 5.04 2.36 30.72
CA VAL A 2 5.26 2.64 29.29
C VAL A 2 3.96 3.20 28.72
N ASN A 3 4.00 4.47 28.28
CA ASN A 3 2.88 5.12 27.62
C ASN A 3 2.58 4.38 26.31
N LYS A 4 1.46 3.66 26.26
CA LYS A 4 0.86 3.13 25.02
C LYS A 4 0.35 4.32 24.21
N MET A 5 1.12 4.78 23.22
CA MET A 5 0.59 5.68 22.19
C MET A 5 -0.44 4.91 21.36
N ARG A 6 -1.68 5.41 21.34
CA ARG A 6 -2.74 4.91 20.47
C ARG A 6 -2.50 5.44 19.05
N PRO A 7 -2.69 4.65 17.99
CA PRO A 7 -2.70 5.19 16.65
C PRO A 7 -3.99 6.01 16.46
N GLU A 8 -3.90 7.32 16.64
CA GLU A 8 -4.96 8.24 16.23
C GLU A 8 -4.99 8.26 14.69
N ILE A 9 -6.02 7.65 14.12
CA ILE A 9 -6.30 7.69 12.68
C ILE A 9 -6.86 9.09 12.39
N LEU A 10 -5.99 10.03 12.04
CA LEU A 10 -6.38 11.35 11.54
C LEU A 10 -6.47 11.29 10.00
N LEU A 11 -7.59 10.79 9.49
CA LEU A 11 -7.94 10.93 8.07
C LEU A 11 -8.50 12.34 7.84
N HIS A 12 -7.63 13.32 7.61
CA HIS A 12 -8.05 14.63 7.13
C HIS A 12 -7.92 14.70 5.61
N LEU A 13 -9.06 14.88 4.93
CA LEU A 13 -9.12 15.21 3.50
C LEU A 13 -8.74 16.69 3.31
N ASP A 14 -7.91 16.97 2.31
CA ASP A 14 -7.52 18.34 1.96
C ASP A 14 -8.62 19.05 1.13
N LYS A 15 -8.49 20.37 0.97
CA LYS A 15 -9.44 21.21 0.20
C LYS A 15 -9.52 20.85 -1.30
N ASN A 16 -8.66 19.96 -1.81
CA ASN A 16 -8.61 19.53 -3.20
C ASN A 16 -9.10 18.08 -3.39
N LEU A 17 -9.72 17.47 -2.36
CA LEU A 17 -10.14 16.06 -2.36
C LEU A 17 -8.98 15.10 -2.67
N LYS A 18 -7.74 15.55 -2.47
CA LYS A 18 -6.58 14.67 -2.51
C LYS A 18 -6.44 14.08 -1.13
N ASN A 19 -6.32 12.75 -1.07
CA ASN A 19 -5.80 12.11 0.12
C ASN A 19 -4.40 12.69 0.34
N ASN A 20 -4.29 13.64 1.27
CA ASN A 20 -3.02 13.97 1.87
C ASN A 20 -2.66 12.74 2.69
N TYR A 21 -1.96 11.81 2.05
CA TYR A 21 -1.10 10.89 2.76
C TYR A 21 0.03 11.76 3.33
N ASP A 22 -0.26 12.52 4.39
CA ASP A 22 0.76 12.81 5.39
C ASP A 22 1.37 11.45 5.63
N ARG A 23 2.62 11.30 5.17
CA ARG A 23 3.31 10.02 5.12
C ARG A 23 3.43 9.59 6.57
N VAL A 24 2.43 8.86 7.05
CA VAL A 24 2.54 8.08 8.25
C VAL A 24 3.54 7.02 7.85
N TYR A 25 4.82 7.31 8.06
CA TYR A 25 5.89 6.34 8.08
C TYR A 25 5.59 5.46 9.30
N VAL A 26 4.54 4.64 9.20
CA VAL A 26 4.46 3.46 10.04
C VAL A 26 5.62 2.65 9.53
N THR A 27 6.74 2.66 10.22
CA THR A 27 7.86 1.76 9.93
C THR A 27 7.45 0.40 10.47
N LYS A 28 6.73 -0.39 9.67
CA LYS A 28 6.50 -1.80 10.02
C LYS A 28 7.79 -2.54 9.68
N SER A 29 8.32 -3.30 10.65
CA SER A 29 9.43 -4.23 10.39
C SER A 29 9.07 -5.15 9.23
N LEU A 30 10.09 -5.54 8.47
CA LEU A 30 9.98 -6.48 7.36
C LEU A 30 9.19 -7.75 7.70
N ASN A 31 9.31 -8.20 8.94
CA ASN A 31 8.67 -9.40 9.45
C ASN A 31 7.15 -9.28 9.54
N MET A 32 6.61 -8.06 9.54
CA MET A 32 5.17 -7.82 9.52
C MET A 32 4.57 -7.88 8.12
N CYS A 33 5.39 -7.88 7.07
CA CYS A 33 4.94 -8.07 5.71
C CYS A 33 4.94 -9.55 5.37
N ALA A 34 3.75 -10.13 5.16
CA ALA A 34 3.57 -11.52 4.79
C ALA A 34 3.90 -11.85 3.32
N HIS A 35 4.30 -10.87 2.50
CA HIS A 35 4.53 -11.06 1.06
C HIS A 35 5.97 -11.43 0.74
N ASP A 36 6.19 -12.37 -0.16
CA ASP A 36 7.52 -12.97 -0.32
C ASP A 36 8.56 -12.08 -1.04
N PHE A 37 8.14 -11.04 -1.75
CA PHE A 37 9.03 -10.30 -2.64
C PHE A 37 9.19 -8.82 -2.28
N ILE A 38 10.44 -8.37 -2.30
CA ILE A 38 10.88 -7.02 -2.00
C ILE A 38 11.82 -6.58 -3.11
N SER A 39 11.72 -5.33 -3.54
CA SER A 39 12.63 -4.75 -4.52
C SER A 39 13.00 -3.32 -4.15
N PHE A 40 14.07 -2.81 -4.74
CA PHE A 40 14.53 -1.45 -4.53
C PHE A 40 13.76 -0.47 -5.41
N ASP A 41 13.05 0.47 -4.80
CA ASP A 41 12.41 1.56 -5.51
C ASP A 41 13.41 2.72 -5.71
N ARG A 42 13.87 2.87 -6.95
CA ARG A 42 14.82 3.91 -7.34
C ARG A 42 14.29 5.33 -7.17
N LYS A 43 12.96 5.52 -7.20
CA LYS A 43 12.34 6.85 -7.10
C LYS A 43 12.34 7.39 -5.68
N ASN A 44 12.03 6.53 -4.71
CA ASN A 44 11.94 6.90 -3.30
C ASN A 44 13.20 6.51 -2.51
N VAL A 45 14.17 5.84 -3.17
CA VAL A 45 15.43 5.38 -2.57
C VAL A 45 15.16 4.52 -1.34
N SER A 46 14.19 3.61 -1.44
CA SER A 46 13.78 2.73 -0.36
C SER A 46 13.47 1.33 -0.86
N TYR A 47 13.62 0.33 0.01
CA TYR A 47 13.19 -1.03 -0.30
C TYR A 47 11.70 -1.18 -0.02
N LYS A 48 10.97 -1.70 -1.00
CA LYS A 48 9.53 -1.85 -0.95
C LYS A 48 9.08 -3.26 -1.28
N CYS A 49 7.99 -3.67 -0.65
CA CYS A 49 7.28 -4.88 -1.04
C CYS A 49 6.65 -4.70 -2.43
N THR A 50 6.81 -5.68 -3.30
CA THR A 50 6.26 -5.63 -4.67
C THR A 50 4.74 -5.77 -4.71
N SER A 51 4.13 -6.29 -3.64
CA SER A 51 2.69 -6.55 -3.56
C SER A 51 1.92 -5.48 -2.80
N CYS A 52 2.42 -5.07 -1.63
CA CYS A 52 1.74 -4.07 -0.79
C CYS A 52 2.38 -2.68 -0.82
N PHE A 53 3.47 -2.49 -1.59
CA PHE A 53 4.16 -1.21 -1.80
C PHE A 53 4.69 -0.54 -0.53
N PHE A 54 4.70 -1.29 0.57
CA PHE A 54 5.16 -0.81 1.86
C PHE A 54 6.68 -0.66 1.87
N SER A 55 7.19 0.45 2.41
CA SER A 55 8.62 0.70 2.55
C SER A 55 9.14 0.15 3.88
N PHE A 56 10.34 -0.39 3.87
CA PHE A 56 10.95 -0.98 5.06
C PHE A 56 12.24 -0.29 5.43
N ASP A 57 12.46 -0.18 6.75
CA ASP A 57 13.74 0.17 7.35
C ASP A 57 14.33 -1.08 8.02
N PHE A 58 15.65 -1.20 8.00
CA PHE A 58 16.37 -2.35 8.56
C PHE A 58 17.12 -1.94 9.83
N ASP A 59 16.55 -2.25 10.98
CA ASP A 59 17.16 -1.93 12.28
C ASP A 59 17.94 -3.11 12.89
N ASP A 60 17.65 -4.35 12.47
CA ASP A 60 18.23 -5.59 13.03
C ASP A 60 18.82 -6.50 11.93
N PHE A 61 19.88 -7.23 12.27
CA PHE A 61 20.52 -8.23 11.42
C PHE A 61 19.57 -9.39 11.04
N LYS A 62 18.64 -9.73 11.93
CA LYS A 62 17.58 -10.72 11.61
C LYS A 62 16.69 -10.26 10.46
N ASP A 63 16.35 -8.98 10.42
CA ASP A 63 15.55 -8.39 9.35
C ASP A 63 16.33 -8.38 8.03
N TYR A 64 17.64 -8.16 8.09
CA TYR A 64 18.53 -8.27 6.93
C TYR A 64 18.57 -9.69 6.32
N LEU A 65 18.61 -10.74 7.14
CA LEU A 65 18.59 -12.13 6.64
C LEU A 65 17.27 -12.47 5.93
N SER A 66 16.14 -12.07 6.54
CA SER A 66 14.81 -12.24 5.95
C SER A 66 14.68 -11.45 4.64
N PHE A 67 15.19 -10.22 4.63
CA PHE A 67 15.24 -9.36 3.45
C PHE A 67 16.01 -9.98 2.30
N LYS A 68 17.22 -10.48 2.55
CA LYS A 68 18.09 -11.04 1.52
C LYS A 68 17.42 -12.19 0.75
N ASN A 69 16.63 -13.01 1.44
CA ASN A 69 15.92 -14.13 0.81
C ASN A 69 14.71 -13.70 -0.03
N ARG A 70 14.18 -12.50 0.24
CA ARG A 70 12.98 -11.93 -0.37
C ARG A 70 13.30 -10.88 -1.44
N LEU A 71 14.58 -10.48 -1.55
CA LEU A 71 15.03 -9.44 -2.45
C LEU A 71 15.06 -9.93 -3.91
N ILE A 72 14.34 -9.23 -4.78
CA ILE A 72 14.42 -9.37 -6.23
C ILE A 72 15.10 -8.13 -6.83
N LYS A 73 15.86 -8.31 -7.91
CA LYS A 73 16.70 -7.24 -8.48
C LYS A 73 15.92 -6.21 -9.27
N ASP A 74 14.95 -6.67 -10.06
CA ASP A 74 14.26 -5.84 -11.04
C ASP A 74 12.75 -5.93 -10.79
N PHE A 75 12.18 -4.83 -10.29
CA PHE A 75 10.74 -4.63 -10.20
C PHE A 75 10.42 -3.19 -10.54
N ASP A 76 9.49 -3.00 -11.47
CA ASP A 76 9.04 -1.68 -11.88
C ASP A 76 7.84 -1.26 -11.03
N PHE A 77 8.13 -0.55 -9.94
CA PHE A 77 7.10 -0.04 -9.04
C PHE A 77 6.18 0.98 -9.72
N GLU A 78 6.69 1.77 -10.65
CA GLU A 78 5.90 2.79 -11.34
C GLU A 78 4.84 2.14 -12.22
N ARG A 79 5.25 1.16 -13.02
CA ARG A 79 4.33 0.37 -13.82
C ARG A 79 3.32 -0.38 -12.94
N ALA A 80 3.78 -1.01 -11.86
CA ALA A 80 2.89 -1.77 -10.97
C ALA A 80 1.85 -0.86 -10.27
N GLU A 81 2.23 0.36 -9.86
CA GLU A 81 1.30 1.35 -9.32
C GLU A 81 0.26 1.81 -10.35
N GLN A 82 0.68 2.02 -11.61
CA GLN A 82 -0.23 2.41 -12.69
C GLN A 82 -1.24 1.30 -13.01
N GLU A 83 -0.78 0.05 -13.08
CA GLU A 83 -1.64 -1.12 -13.29
C GLU A 83 -2.64 -1.29 -12.13
N LEU A 84 -2.21 -1.10 -10.88
CA LEU A 84 -3.10 -1.16 -9.72
C LEU A 84 -4.16 -0.06 -9.77
N LYS A 85 -3.78 1.19 -10.08
CA LYS A 85 -4.71 2.31 -10.25
C LYS A 85 -5.75 2.00 -11.33
N ALA A 86 -5.33 1.48 -12.47
CA ALA A 86 -6.23 1.12 -13.56
C ALA A 86 -7.23 0.01 -13.14
N LYS A 87 -6.76 -0.98 -12.38
CA LYS A 87 -7.62 -2.04 -11.82
C LYS A 87 -8.68 -1.49 -10.87
N ILE A 88 -8.28 -0.66 -9.90
CA ILE A 88 -9.21 -0.04 -8.94
C ILE A 88 -10.28 0.78 -9.66
N VAL A 89 -9.89 1.61 -10.64
CA VAL A 89 -10.84 2.40 -11.43
C VAL A 89 -11.83 1.50 -12.18
N LYS A 90 -11.35 0.39 -12.76
CA LYS A 90 -12.20 -0.57 -13.47
C LYS A 90 -13.18 -1.28 -12.53
N GLU A 91 -12.72 -1.68 -11.35
CA GLU A 91 -13.55 -2.34 -10.33
C GLU A 91 -14.61 -1.39 -9.78
N ASN A 92 -14.25 -0.14 -9.47
CA ASN A 92 -15.21 0.87 -9.01
C ASN A 92 -16.30 1.13 -10.05
N LYS A 93 -15.95 1.23 -11.33
CA LYS A 93 -16.94 1.34 -12.42
C LYS A 93 -17.88 0.13 -12.47
N LYS A 94 -17.34 -1.08 -12.29
CA LYS A 94 -18.15 -2.30 -12.26
C LYS A 94 -19.12 -2.30 -11.07
N ILE A 95 -18.67 -1.88 -9.89
CA ILE A 95 -19.51 -1.75 -8.70
C ILE A 95 -20.64 -0.75 -8.95
N GLN A 96 -20.33 0.44 -9.49
CA GLN A 96 -21.35 1.45 -9.82
C GLN A 96 -22.40 0.95 -10.81
N ILE A 97 -21.99 0.18 -11.83
CA ILE A 97 -22.92 -0.42 -12.79
C ILE A 97 -23.81 -1.46 -12.09
N LEU A 98 -23.24 -2.30 -11.22
CA LEU A 98 -24.00 -3.30 -10.47
C LEU A 98 -25.00 -2.66 -9.51
N GLU A 99 -24.61 -1.58 -8.83
CA GLU A 99 -25.50 -0.80 -7.98
C GLU A 99 -26.63 -0.17 -8.80
N SER A 100 -26.32 0.46 -9.93
CA SER A 100 -27.33 1.03 -10.83
C SER A 100 -28.31 -0.01 -11.38
N LEU A 101 -27.83 -1.22 -11.68
CA LEU A 101 -28.68 -2.35 -12.08
C LEU A 101 -29.57 -2.82 -10.93
N LYS A 102 -29.03 -2.91 -9.71
CA LYS A 102 -29.79 -3.28 -8.51
C LYS A 102 -30.92 -2.29 -8.26
N ASP A 103 -30.65 -1.00 -8.35
CA ASP A 103 -31.65 0.06 -8.19
C ASP A 103 -32.77 -0.06 -9.24
N LEU A 104 -32.43 -0.36 -10.49
CA LEU A 104 -33.41 -0.61 -11.55
C LEU A 104 -34.29 -1.84 -11.28
N TYR A 105 -33.71 -2.93 -10.76
CA TYR A 105 -34.46 -4.14 -10.42
C TYR A 105 -35.32 -3.96 -9.16
N GLU A 106 -34.95 -3.08 -8.23
CA GLU A 106 -35.75 -2.77 -7.04
C GLU A 106 -36.92 -1.81 -7.35
N LEU A 107 -36.89 -1.11 -8.49
CA LEU A 107 -37.96 -0.24 -8.99
C LEU A 107 -39.06 -0.98 -9.77
N TYR A 108 -38.85 -2.25 -10.13
CA TYR A 108 -39.79 -3.12 -10.86
C TYR A 108 -40.29 -4.27 -9.99
#